data_AF-A0A4Y2P3Y3-F1
#
_entry.id   AF-A0A4Y2P3Y3-F1
#
_cell.length_a   1.000
_cell.length_b   1.000
_cell.length_c   1.000
_cell.angle_alpha   90.00
_cell.angle_beta   90.00
_cell.angle_gamma   90.00
#
_symmetry.space_group_name_H-M   'P 1'
#
loop_
_entity.id
_entity.type
_entity.pdbx_description
1 polymer ?
#
loop_
_entity_poly.entity_id
_entity_poly.type
_entity_poly.pdbx_seq_one_letter_code
_entity_poly.pdbx_strand_id
1 'polypeptide(L)' 'VHGTAPDIAGQDKANPTALLLSAIMMLRHMNLTSYADKISKACFEAIKEGRVRTADLGGKAKCSEFTDEICNKIAAS' A
#
# COMPACT_ATOMS: atom_id res chain seq x y z
N VAL A 1 -11.70 -1.34 5.43
CA VAL A 1 -11.98 0.11 5.24
C VAL A 1 -11.75 0.82 6.56
N HIS A 2 -11.12 2.00 6.54
CA HIS A 2 -10.90 2.84 7.72
C HIS A 2 -11.52 4.23 7.52
N GLY A 3 -11.74 4.97 8.60
CA GLY A 3 -12.22 6.35 8.58
C GLY A 3 -11.14 7.37 8.19
N THR A 4 -11.39 8.65 8.47
CA THR A 4 -10.51 9.77 8.08
C THR A 4 -9.24 9.90 8.93
N ALA A 5 -9.16 9.23 10.09
CA ALA A 5 -8.03 9.26 11.01
C ALA A 5 -7.50 10.69 11.30
N PRO A 6 -8.34 11.58 11.87
CA PRO A 6 -8.01 13.00 12.05
C PRO A 6 -6.79 13.23 12.96
N ASP A 7 -6.51 12.30 13.87
CA ASP A 7 -5.39 12.29 14.80
C ASP A 7 -4.02 12.16 14.13
N ILE A 8 -3.96 11.61 12.91
CA ILE A 8 -2.73 11.44 12.12
C ILE A 8 -2.77 12.16 10.76
N ALA A 9 -3.83 12.93 10.50
CA ALA A 9 -3.98 13.69 9.27
C ALA A 9 -2.79 14.65 9.08
N GLY A 10 -2.19 14.64 7.89
CA GLY A 10 -1.03 15.47 7.54
C GLY A 10 0.30 15.05 8.19
N GLN A 11 0.35 13.94 8.92
CA GLN A 11 1.57 13.51 9.63
C GLN A 11 2.38 12.42 8.93
N ASP A 12 1.98 12.01 7.73
CA ASP A 12 2.69 10.97 6.95
C ASP A 12 2.80 9.62 7.70
N LYS A 13 1.77 9.27 8.48
CA LYS A 13 1.71 8.05 9.31
C LYS A 13 0.65 7.04 8.87
N ALA A 14 -0.22 7.43 7.94
CA ALA A 14 -1.31 6.58 7.49
C ALA A 14 -0.79 5.32 6.79
N ASN A 15 -1.55 4.23 6.89
CA ASN A 15 -1.30 3.05 6.05
C ASN A 15 -2.11 3.16 4.75
N PRO A 16 -1.45 3.25 3.58
CA PRO A 16 -2.15 3.39 2.31
C PRO A 16 -2.81 2.08 1.81
N THR A 17 -2.56 0.94 2.46
CA THR A 17 -2.93 -0.41 1.97
C THR A 17 -4.43 -0.55 1.69
N ALA A 18 -5.30 -0.06 2.57
CA ALA A 18 -6.73 -0.25 2.41
C ALA A 18 -7.26 0.42 1.13
N LEU A 19 -6.87 1.67 0.89
CA LEU A 19 -7.26 2.40 -0.31
C LEU A 19 -6.60 1.80 -1.57
N LEU A 20 -5.35 1.36 -1.47
CA LEU A 20 -4.64 0.70 -2.56
C LEU A 20 -5.35 -0.60 -3.00
N LEU A 21 -5.79 -1.43 -2.04
CA LEU A 21 -6.55 -2.65 -2.35
C LEU A 21 -7.91 -2.32 -2.99
N SER A 22 -8.58 -1.24 -2.58
CA SER A 22 -9.79 -0.77 -3.27
C SER A 22 -9.49 -0.31 -4.71
N ALA A 23 -8.37 0.36 -4.95
CA ALA A 23 -7.94 0.73 -6.30
C ALA A 23 -7.61 -0.51 -7.16
N ILE A 24 -6.99 -1.55 -6.58
CA ILE A 24 -6.77 -2.84 -7.25
C ILE A 24 -8.11 -3.49 -7.65
N MET A 25 -9.11 -3.48 -6.76
CA MET A 25 -10.45 -3.97 -7.08
C MET A 25 -11.09 -3.17 -8.23
N MET A 26 -10.90 -1.85 -8.25
CA MET A 26 -11.35 -0.97 -9.34
C MET A 26 -10.66 -1.33 -10.66
N LEU A 27 -9.35 -1.54 -10.68
CA LEU A 27 -8.62 -1.98 -11.88
C LEU A 27 -9.16 -3.31 -12.42
N ARG A 28 -9.44 -4.27 -11.54
CA ARG A 28 -10.09 -5.55 -11.94
C ARG A 28 -11.47 -5.33 -12.54
N HIS A 29 -12.27 -4.43 -11.96
CA HIS A 29 -13.60 -4.09 -12.49
C HIS A 29 -13.52 -3.47 -13.90
N MET A 30 -12.46 -2.72 -14.19
CA MET A 30 -12.21 -2.12 -15.51
C MET A 30 -11.54 -3.09 -16.51
N ASN A 31 -11.39 -4.37 -16.18
CA ASN A 31 -10.62 -5.36 -16.95
C ASN A 31 -9.12 -5.04 -17.14
N LEU A 32 -8.56 -4.20 -16.27
CA LEU A 32 -7.13 -3.86 -16.23
C LEU A 32 -6.36 -4.83 -15.32
N THR A 33 -6.58 -6.13 -15.52
CA THR A 33 -6.15 -7.19 -14.61
C THR A 33 -4.63 -7.31 -14.49
N SER A 34 -3.88 -7.08 -15.56
CA SER A 34 -2.40 -7.12 -15.52
C SER A 34 -1.81 -6.08 -14.57
N TYR A 35 -2.34 -4.85 -14.60
CA TYR A 35 -1.96 -3.79 -13.66
C TYR A 35 -2.37 -4.13 -12.23
N ALA A 36 -3.59 -4.64 -12.05
CA ALA A 36 -4.08 -5.07 -10.74
C ALA A 36 -3.18 -6.16 -10.13
N ASP A 37 -2.81 -7.16 -10.91
CA ASP A 37 -1.95 -8.27 -10.46
C ASP A 37 -0.55 -7.76 -10.10
N LYS A 38 0.06 -6.92 -10.95
CA LYS A 38 1.37 -6.33 -10.68
C LYS A 38 1.42 -5.55 -9.37
N ILE A 39 0.45 -4.64 -9.16
CA ILE A 39 0.39 -3.81 -7.95
C ILE A 39 0.09 -4.67 -6.73
N SER A 40 -0.87 -5.61 -6.84
CA SER A 40 -1.24 -6.48 -5.71
C SER A 40 -0.08 -7.37 -5.26
N LYS A 41 0.68 -7.94 -6.19
CA LYS A 41 1.88 -8.73 -5.92
C LYS A 41 2.92 -7.90 -5.16
N ALA A 42 3.26 -6.71 -5.66
CA ALA A 42 4.22 -5.82 -5.00
C ALA A 42 3.77 -5.42 -3.59
N CYS A 43 2.49 -5.11 -3.39
CA CYS A 43 1.93 -4.78 -2.08
C CYS A 43 2.05 -5.95 -1.11
N PHE A 44 1.67 -7.17 -1.52
CA PHE A 44 1.78 -8.36 -0.68
C PHE A 44 3.23 -8.73 -0.38
N GLU A 45 4.15 -8.56 -1.33
CA GLU A 45 5.58 -8.78 -1.11
C GLU A 45 6.15 -7.79 -0.10
N ALA A 46 5.80 -6.50 -0.18
CA ALA A 46 6.22 -5.49 0.81
C ALA A 46 5.74 -5.84 2.23
N ILE A 47 4.47 -6.24 2.35
CA ILE A 47 3.90 -6.67 3.64
C ILE A 47 4.58 -7.95 4.14
N LYS A 48 4.79 -8.94 3.26
CA LYS A 48 5.39 -10.24 3.60
C LYS A 48 6.84 -10.11 4.05
N GLU A 49 7.63 -9.25 3.41
CA GLU A 49 9.01 -8.99 3.83
C GLU A 49 9.07 -8.29 5.19
N GLY A 50 8.07 -7.46 5.51
CA GLY A 50 7.92 -6.85 6.83
C GLY A 50 9.03 -5.88 7.24
N ARG A 51 9.91 -5.47 6.32
CA ARG A 51 11.02 -4.53 6.58
C ARG A 51 10.52 -3.11 6.75
N VAL A 52 9.67 -2.65 5.84
CA VAL A 52 9.04 -1.32 5.86
C VAL A 52 7.59 -1.52 6.27
N ARG A 53 7.21 -1.05 7.46
CA ARG A 53 5.85 -1.22 8.02
C ARG A 53 5.43 0.05 8.72
N THR A 54 4.21 0.50 8.45
CA THR A 54 3.56 1.60 9.16
C THR A 54 3.21 1.20 10.59
N ALA A 55 2.87 2.18 11.43
CA ALA A 55 2.66 1.98 12.86
C ALA A 55 1.56 0.94 13.20
N ASP A 56 0.47 0.95 12.44
CA ASP A 56 -0.64 0.00 12.55
C ASP A 56 -0.25 -1.45 12.17
N LEU A 57 0.79 -1.62 11.35
CA LEU A 57 1.40 -2.92 11.03
C LEU A 57 2.55 -3.31 11.98
N GLY A 58 2.70 -2.57 13.08
CA GLY A 58 3.72 -2.81 14.11
C GLY A 58 5.13 -2.34 13.74
N GLY A 59 5.25 -1.45 12.76
CA GLY A 59 6.52 -0.83 12.38
C GLY A 59 6.63 0.65 12.79
N LYS A 60 7.60 1.35 12.20
CA LYS A 60 7.85 2.78 12.44
C LYS A 60 8.00 3.58 11.14
N ALA A 61 7.75 2.94 10.00
CA ALA A 61 7.87 3.58 8.70
C ALA A 61 6.75 4.61 8.50
N LYS A 62 7.07 5.64 7.72
CA LYS A 62 6.12 6.63 7.22
C LYS A 62 5.24 6.05 6.12
N CYS A 63 4.14 6.74 5.84
CA CYS A 63 3.27 6.43 4.70
C CYS A 63 4.04 6.51 3.39
N SER A 64 4.86 7.56 3.21
CA SER A 64 5.70 7.71 2.02
C SER A 64 6.70 6.56 1.86
N GLU A 65 7.41 6.18 2.92
CA GLU A 65 8.41 5.10 2.89
C GLU A 65 7.78 3.76 2.52
N PHE A 66 6.61 3.46 3.06
CA PHE A 66 5.87 2.24 2.70
C PHE A 66 5.39 2.27 1.25
N THR A 67 4.99 3.45 0.75
CA THR A 67 4.59 3.64 -0.64
C THR A 67 5.78 3.45 -1.59
N ASP A 68 6.93 4.03 -1.25
CA ASP A 68 8.16 3.92 -2.03
C ASP A 68 8.64 2.46 -2.14
N GLU A 69 8.54 1.69 -1.05
CA GLU A 69 8.85 0.26 -1.07
C GLU A 69 7.96 -0.51 -2.07
N ILE A 70 6.66 -0.21 -2.12
CA ILE A 70 5.74 -0.82 -3.09
C ILE A 70 6.12 -0.39 -4.51
N CYS A 71 6.39 0.89 -4.74
CA CYS A 71 6.81 1.41 -6.05
C CYS A 71 8.10 0.74 -6.55
N ASN A 72 9.09 0.57 -5.67
CA ASN A 72 10.35 -0.11 -6.00
C ASN A 72 10.10 -1.56 -6.42
N LYS A 73 9.21 -2.29 -5.74
CA LYS A 73 8.85 -3.66 -6.12
C LYS A 73 8.11 -3.73 -7.45
N ILE A 74 7.24 -2.76 -7.73
CA ILE A 74 6.58 -2.65 -9.06
C ILE A 74 7.63 -2.40 -10.15
N ALA A 75 8.63 -1.55 -9.91
CA ALA A 75 9.67 -1.25 -10.89
C ALA A 75 10.62 -2.43 -11.14
N ALA A 76 10.84 -3.27 -10.13
CA ALA A 76 11.70 -4.45 -10.20
C ALA A 76 11.03 -5.70 -10.83
N SER A 77 9.74 -5.63 -11.16
CA SER A 77 8.95 -6.75 -11.72
C SER A 77 8.47 -6.48 -13.14
#